data_AF-A0A3N2BGJ7-F1
#
_entry.id   AF-A0A3N2BGJ7-F1
#
_cell.length_a   1.000
_cell.length_b   1.000
_cell.length_c   1.000
_cell.angle_alpha   90.00
_cell.angle_beta   90.00
_cell.angle_gamma   90.00
#
_symmetry.space_group_name_H-M   'P 1'
#
loop_
_entity.id
_entity.type
_entity.pdbx_description
1 polymer ?
#
loop_
_entity_poly.entity_id
_entity_poly.type
_entity_poly.pdbx_seq_one_letter_code
_entity_poly.pdbx_strand_id
1 'polypeptide(L)'
;MFRNSSSPWELGCGSSFIPPVSKPLACDAAAVLAPAPELVWELSGLHMHWQCAYEPEQNGSAPSGWHRDFAATRGWLRDWVAASGTRLDRDRPTRQTTWPGEGPKPAIEDIVIADREQVFRAFMEADVARREEAEGAFFAALPAGDHDERDR
;
A
#
# COMPACT_ATOMS: atom_id res chain seq x y z
N MET A 1 -50.02 20.32 -3.03
CA MET A 1 -48.97 20.78 -3.98
C MET A 1 -47.92 21.54 -3.19
N PHE A 2 -46.91 20.84 -2.68
CA PHE A 2 -45.80 21.46 -1.96
C PHE A 2 -44.68 21.79 -2.97
N ARG A 3 -44.45 23.08 -3.21
CA ARG A 3 -43.24 23.57 -3.90
C ARG A 3 -42.11 23.54 -2.87
N ASN A 4 -41.18 22.61 -3.05
CA ASN A 4 -40.00 22.47 -2.20
C ASN A 4 -38.92 23.48 -2.60
N SER A 5 -38.33 24.08 -1.58
CA SER A 5 -37.32 25.13 -1.57
C SER A 5 -35.99 24.72 -2.19
N SER A 6 -35.36 25.69 -2.86
CA SER A 6 -34.00 25.65 -3.38
C SER A 6 -32.98 25.25 -2.31
N SER A 7 -32.10 24.30 -2.65
CA SER A 7 -30.95 23.90 -1.83
C SER A 7 -29.69 24.69 -2.21
N PRO A 8 -28.75 24.94 -1.28
CA PRO A 8 -27.73 25.99 -1.40
C PRO A 8 -26.35 25.48 -1.86
N TRP A 9 -26.28 24.39 -2.64
CA TRP A 9 -25.00 23.74 -2.98
C TRP A 9 -24.47 24.03 -4.40
N GLU A 10 -25.07 24.96 -5.15
CA GLU A 10 -24.58 25.36 -6.48
C GLU A 10 -23.42 26.37 -6.43
N LEU A 11 -22.30 26.00 -5.78
CA LEU A 11 -21.06 26.76 -5.88
C LEU A 11 -19.95 25.91 -6.51
N GLY A 12 -19.60 26.30 -7.74
CA GLY A 12 -18.21 26.46 -8.15
C GLY A 12 -17.42 25.19 -8.37
N CYS A 13 -17.50 24.66 -9.58
CA CYS A 13 -16.49 23.77 -10.17
C CYS A 13 -15.16 24.55 -10.29
N GLY A 14 -14.37 24.53 -9.22
CA GLY A 14 -13.00 25.06 -9.17
C GLY A 14 -12.02 23.92 -9.39
N SER A 15 -11.45 23.89 -10.60
CA SER A 15 -10.29 23.07 -10.98
C SER A 15 -9.21 23.11 -9.89
N SER A 16 -8.94 21.97 -9.25
CA SER A 16 -7.76 21.77 -8.40
C SER A 16 -7.34 20.31 -8.48
N PHE A 17 -6.31 20.09 -9.31
CA PHE A 17 -5.20 19.18 -9.03
C PHE A 17 -5.54 17.69 -8.83
N ILE A 18 -6.03 17.05 -9.89
CA ILE A 18 -5.76 15.62 -10.10
C ILE A 18 -4.78 15.56 -11.27
N PRO A 19 -3.48 15.26 -11.06
CA PRO A 19 -2.57 15.04 -12.18
C PRO A 19 -3.11 13.88 -13.03
N PRO A 20 -2.97 13.93 -14.37
CA PRO A 20 -3.39 12.81 -15.20
C PRO A 20 -2.58 11.58 -14.80
N VAL A 21 -3.26 10.53 -14.37
CA VAL A 21 -2.64 9.22 -14.13
C VAL A 21 -2.09 8.75 -15.48
N SER A 22 -0.78 8.91 -15.65
CA SER A 22 -0.02 8.33 -16.74
C SER A 22 -0.35 6.84 -16.76
N LYS A 23 -0.89 6.35 -17.88
CA LYS A 23 -1.07 4.91 -18.09
C LYS A 23 0.29 4.23 -17.90
N PRO A 24 0.42 3.19 -17.05
CA PRO A 24 1.65 2.43 -17.02
C PRO A 24 1.75 1.63 -18.32
N LEU A 25 2.65 2.09 -19.20
CA LEU A 25 3.16 1.33 -20.33
C LEU A 25 4.34 0.49 -19.82
N ALA A 26 4.03 -0.59 -19.12
CA ALA A 26 4.90 -1.76 -18.97
C ALA A 26 4.07 -2.82 -18.26
N CYS A 27 4.20 -4.08 -18.67
CA CYS A 27 3.82 -5.20 -17.82
C CYS A 27 4.69 -5.07 -16.55
N ASP A 28 4.13 -4.55 -15.47
CA ASP A 28 4.83 -4.12 -14.27
C ASP A 28 5.45 -5.31 -13.53
N ALA A 29 6.73 -5.58 -13.76
CA ALA A 29 7.52 -6.46 -12.90
C ALA A 29 7.46 -6.02 -11.42
N ALA A 30 7.22 -4.73 -11.16
CA ALA A 30 7.03 -4.17 -9.82
C ALA A 30 5.71 -4.62 -9.15
N ALA A 31 4.65 -4.92 -9.91
CA ALA A 31 3.40 -5.41 -9.33
C ALA A 31 3.50 -6.88 -8.87
N VAL A 32 4.48 -7.63 -9.39
CA VAL A 32 4.61 -9.08 -9.23
C VAL A 32 5.07 -9.52 -7.83
N LEU A 33 5.74 -8.65 -7.08
CA LEU A 33 6.25 -8.97 -5.75
C LEU A 33 5.78 -8.04 -4.65
N ALA A 34 4.93 -7.06 -4.97
CA ALA A 34 4.30 -6.26 -3.93
C ALA A 34 3.48 -7.21 -3.04
N PRO A 35 3.66 -7.18 -1.70
CA PRO A 35 2.78 -7.95 -0.84
C PRO A 35 1.34 -7.52 -1.14
N ALA A 36 0.44 -8.50 -1.28
CA ALA A 36 -0.99 -8.24 -1.46
C ALA A 36 -1.40 -7.15 -0.46
N PRO A 37 -2.06 -6.06 -0.91
CA PRO A 37 -2.31 -4.89 -0.05
C PRO A 37 -3.05 -5.26 1.24
N GLU A 38 -3.79 -6.35 1.22
CA GLU A 38 -4.47 -6.94 2.37
C GLU A 38 -3.49 -7.48 3.43
N LEU A 39 -2.35 -8.07 3.04
CA LEU A 39 -1.31 -8.54 3.97
C LEU A 39 -0.54 -7.39 4.63
N VAL A 40 -0.50 -6.20 4.01
CA VAL A 40 0.26 -5.05 4.55
C VAL A 40 -0.30 -4.62 5.90
N TRP A 41 -1.63 -4.52 6.03
CA TRP A 41 -2.30 -4.14 7.27
C TRP A 41 -1.93 -5.07 8.41
N GLU A 42 -1.98 -6.35 8.13
CA GLU A 42 -1.77 -7.41 9.08
C GLU A 42 -0.31 -7.52 9.56
N LEU A 43 0.63 -7.41 8.62
CA LEU A 43 2.05 -7.34 8.96
C LEU A 43 2.37 -6.05 9.72
N SER A 44 1.72 -4.94 9.38
CA SER A 44 1.89 -3.67 10.09
C SER A 44 1.36 -3.73 11.53
N GLY A 45 0.22 -4.38 11.75
CA GLY A 45 -0.35 -4.60 13.08
C GLY A 45 0.55 -5.49 13.94
N LEU A 46 1.07 -6.58 13.36
CA LEU A 46 2.02 -7.45 14.05
C LEU A 46 3.32 -6.72 14.40
N HIS A 47 3.82 -5.87 13.50
CA HIS A 47 5.01 -5.05 13.74
C HIS A 47 4.78 -4.04 14.87
N MET A 48 3.64 -3.35 14.87
CA MET A 48 3.26 -2.43 15.94
C MET A 48 3.13 -3.16 17.28
N HIS A 49 2.52 -4.34 17.30
CA HIS A 49 2.43 -5.16 18.51
C HIS A 49 3.81 -5.55 19.05
N TRP A 50 4.75 -5.91 18.17
CA TRP A 50 6.13 -6.17 18.54
C TRP A 50 6.79 -4.92 19.15
N GLN A 51 6.67 -3.75 18.53
CA GLN A 51 7.23 -2.50 19.06
C GLN A 51 6.68 -2.21 20.47
N CYS A 52 5.36 -2.27 20.62
CA CYS A 52 4.71 -2.06 21.91
C CYS A 52 5.21 -3.06 22.97
N ALA A 53 5.40 -4.33 22.61
CA ALA A 53 5.82 -5.36 23.57
C ALA A 53 7.25 -5.18 24.12
N TYR A 54 8.11 -4.46 23.39
CA TYR A 54 9.51 -4.23 23.74
C TYR A 54 9.80 -2.81 24.22
N GLU A 55 8.76 -2.00 24.43
CA GLU A 55 8.93 -0.64 24.93
C GLU A 55 9.44 -0.64 26.39
N PRO A 56 10.39 0.24 26.79
CA PRO A 56 11.01 0.20 28.12
C PRO A 56 10.05 0.34 29.31
N GLU A 57 8.91 1.00 29.10
CA GLU A 57 7.90 1.21 30.15
C GLU A 57 6.88 0.06 30.24
N GLN A 58 6.99 -0.96 29.39
CA GLN A 58 6.08 -2.09 29.43
C GLN A 58 6.34 -3.06 30.58
N ASN A 59 5.29 -3.82 30.87
CA ASN A 59 5.37 -4.94 31.79
C ASN A 59 6.36 -6.00 31.30
N GLY A 60 7.14 -6.61 32.21
CA GLY A 60 8.12 -7.64 31.87
C GLY A 60 7.52 -8.92 31.26
N SER A 61 6.20 -9.12 31.34
CA SER A 61 5.49 -10.22 30.68
C SER A 61 5.09 -9.92 29.22
N ALA A 62 5.25 -8.70 28.75
CA ALA A 62 4.80 -8.28 27.42
C ALA A 62 5.48 -9.07 26.28
N PRO A 63 6.80 -9.37 26.32
CA PRO A 63 7.43 -10.23 25.31
C PRO A 63 6.82 -11.63 25.26
N SER A 64 6.49 -12.21 26.42
CA SER A 64 5.84 -13.53 26.49
C SER A 64 4.42 -13.50 25.92
N GLY A 65 3.69 -12.40 26.13
CA GLY A 65 2.39 -12.14 25.49
C GLY A 65 2.51 -12.09 23.98
N TRP A 66 3.47 -11.31 23.46
CA TRP A 66 3.74 -11.20 22.03
C TRP A 66 4.05 -12.55 21.37
N HIS A 67 4.89 -13.38 21.99
CA HIS A 67 5.21 -14.70 21.43
C HIS A 67 3.98 -15.61 21.31
N ARG A 68 3.05 -15.55 22.29
CA ARG A 68 1.79 -16.30 22.25
C ARG A 68 0.92 -15.83 21.09
N ASP A 69 0.73 -14.52 20.99
CA ASP A 69 -0.17 -13.92 20.00
C ASP A 69 0.41 -14.06 18.58
N PHE A 70 1.73 -13.94 18.43
CA PHE A 70 2.42 -14.24 17.17
C PHE A 70 2.26 -15.70 16.73
N ALA A 71 2.34 -16.65 17.66
CA ALA A 71 2.18 -18.07 17.34
C ALA A 71 0.77 -18.38 16.78
N ALA A 72 -0.28 -17.79 17.37
CA ALA A 72 -1.63 -17.84 16.83
C ALA A 72 -1.71 -17.12 15.48
N THR A 73 -1.04 -15.97 15.37
CA THR A 73 -1.11 -15.11 14.19
C THR A 73 -0.55 -15.77 12.93
N ARG A 74 0.54 -16.52 13.11
CA ARG A 74 1.20 -17.26 12.03
C ARG A 74 0.29 -18.28 11.34
N GLY A 75 -0.71 -18.82 12.04
CA GLY A 75 -1.67 -19.78 11.46
C GLY A 75 -2.48 -19.12 10.36
N TRP A 76 -3.21 -18.06 10.72
CA TRP A 76 -4.09 -17.39 9.77
C TRP A 76 -3.33 -16.63 8.68
N LEU A 77 -2.10 -16.14 8.93
CA LEU A 77 -1.25 -15.56 7.89
C LEU A 77 -0.94 -16.56 6.78
N ARG A 78 -0.73 -17.85 7.11
CA ARG A 78 -0.52 -18.89 6.09
C ARG A 78 -1.78 -19.14 5.28
N ASP A 79 -2.94 -19.13 5.94
CA ASP A 79 -4.22 -19.29 5.27
C ASP A 79 -4.50 -18.11 4.32
N TRP A 80 -4.16 -16.89 4.73
CA TRP A 80 -4.28 -15.70 3.90
C TRP A 80 -3.32 -15.71 2.71
N VAL A 81 -2.04 -16.02 2.91
CA VAL A 81 -1.07 -16.15 1.79
C VAL A 81 -1.55 -17.20 0.78
N ALA A 82 -2.10 -18.32 1.25
CA ALA A 82 -2.69 -19.33 0.38
C ALA A 82 -3.93 -18.83 -0.37
N ALA A 83 -4.79 -18.03 0.28
CA ALA A 83 -5.99 -17.44 -0.30
C ALA A 83 -5.71 -16.31 -1.29
N SER A 84 -4.69 -15.48 -1.03
CA SER A 84 -4.23 -14.41 -1.91
C SER A 84 -3.68 -14.93 -3.24
N GLY A 85 -3.32 -16.22 -3.32
CA GLY A 85 -2.86 -16.84 -4.55
C GLY A 85 -1.38 -16.60 -4.87
N THR A 86 -0.65 -15.96 -3.96
CA THR A 86 0.81 -15.82 -4.01
C THR A 86 1.47 -17.18 -3.81
N ARG A 87 2.24 -17.66 -4.79
CA ARG A 87 3.06 -18.87 -4.72
C ARG A 87 4.52 -18.52 -5.05
N LEU A 88 5.38 -19.52 -4.96
CA LEU A 88 6.80 -19.35 -5.22
C LEU A 88 7.10 -18.98 -6.69
N ASP A 89 6.37 -19.62 -7.61
CA ASP A 89 6.56 -19.59 -9.06
C ASP A 89 5.60 -18.65 -9.78
N ARG A 90 4.54 -18.21 -9.10
CA ARG A 90 3.48 -17.39 -9.67
C ARG A 90 2.82 -16.53 -8.61
N ASP A 91 2.34 -15.38 -9.03
CA ASP A 91 1.41 -14.58 -8.25
C ASP A 91 0.07 -14.46 -8.97
N ARG A 92 -1.01 -14.45 -8.21
CA ARG A 92 -2.37 -14.34 -8.76
C ARG A 92 -3.01 -13.07 -8.22
N PRO A 93 -3.40 -12.12 -9.08
CA PRO A 93 -4.10 -10.92 -8.65
C PRO A 93 -5.39 -11.22 -7.87
N THR A 94 -5.68 -10.41 -6.86
CA THR A 94 -6.89 -10.52 -6.04
C THR A 94 -8.15 -10.49 -6.93
N ARG A 95 -9.04 -11.46 -6.70
CA ARG A 95 -10.32 -11.52 -7.40
C ARG A 95 -11.23 -10.40 -6.93
N GLN A 96 -11.55 -9.48 -7.83
CA GLN A 96 -12.62 -8.52 -7.59
C GLN A 96 -13.96 -9.14 -7.99
N THR A 97 -14.89 -9.24 -7.05
CA THR A 97 -16.25 -9.73 -7.33
C THR A 97 -16.97 -8.79 -8.30
N THR A 98 -17.66 -9.35 -9.31
CA THR A 98 -18.59 -8.60 -10.16
C THR A 98 -19.92 -8.47 -9.42
N TRP A 99 -20.38 -7.22 -9.22
CA TRP A 99 -21.67 -6.97 -8.60
C TRP A 99 -22.81 -7.06 -9.64
N PRO A 100 -24.05 -7.35 -9.22
CA PRO A 100 -25.20 -7.35 -10.12
C PRO A 100 -25.33 -6.01 -10.87
N GLY A 101 -25.38 -6.07 -12.21
CA GLY A 101 -25.45 -4.88 -13.09
C GLY A 101 -24.10 -4.41 -13.65
N GLU A 102 -22.98 -4.93 -13.15
CA GLU A 102 -21.66 -4.71 -13.74
C GLU A 102 -21.39 -5.76 -14.83
N GLY A 103 -20.66 -5.36 -15.88
CA GLY A 103 -20.21 -6.29 -16.91
C GLY A 103 -19.24 -7.35 -16.34
N PRO A 104 -19.09 -8.52 -17.01
CA PRO A 104 -18.11 -9.52 -16.59
C PRO A 104 -16.71 -8.90 -16.48
N LYS A 105 -16.01 -9.17 -15.38
CA LYS A 105 -14.63 -8.74 -15.22
C LYS A 105 -13.70 -9.60 -16.09
N PRO A 106 -12.59 -9.04 -16.60
CA PRO A 106 -11.63 -9.81 -17.37
C PRO A 106 -11.12 -11.01 -16.56
N ALA A 107 -10.73 -12.07 -17.28
CA ALA A 107 -10.12 -13.23 -16.66
C ALA A 107 -8.84 -12.80 -15.94
N ILE A 108 -8.66 -13.30 -14.72
CA ILE A 108 -7.45 -13.05 -13.94
C ILE A 108 -6.44 -14.12 -14.32
N GLU A 109 -5.32 -13.67 -14.90
CA GLU A 109 -4.19 -14.50 -15.28
C GLU A 109 -3.16 -14.57 -14.15
N ASP A 110 -2.58 -15.75 -13.96
CA ASP A 110 -1.46 -15.95 -13.04
C ASP A 110 -0.22 -15.29 -13.67
N ILE A 111 0.49 -14.47 -12.90
CA ILE A 111 1.73 -13.82 -13.29
C ILE A 111 2.89 -14.73 -12.89
N VAL A 112 3.72 -15.16 -13.85
CA VAL A 112 4.85 -16.06 -13.58
C VAL A 112 6.03 -15.30 -12.99
N ILE A 113 6.60 -15.83 -11.92
CA ILE A 113 7.82 -15.32 -11.26
C ILE A 113 9.00 -16.22 -11.63
N ALA A 114 9.60 -15.96 -12.79
CA ALA A 114 10.66 -16.81 -13.33
C ALA A 114 11.98 -16.72 -12.54
N ASP A 115 12.41 -15.50 -12.19
CA ASP A 115 13.57 -15.24 -11.35
C ASP A 115 13.17 -14.29 -10.22
N ARG A 116 13.00 -14.85 -9.02
CA ARG A 116 12.53 -14.11 -7.85
C ARG A 116 13.52 -13.04 -7.39
N GLU A 117 14.82 -13.31 -7.53
CA GLU A 117 15.84 -12.35 -7.11
C GLU A 117 15.82 -11.15 -8.04
N GLN A 118 15.78 -11.40 -9.35
CA GLN A 118 15.68 -10.35 -10.35
C GLN A 118 14.38 -9.54 -10.19
N VAL A 119 13.24 -10.20 -10.03
CA VAL A 119 11.94 -9.54 -9.86
C VAL A 119 11.93 -8.69 -8.58
N PHE A 120 12.49 -9.19 -7.48
CA PHE A 120 12.63 -8.41 -6.25
C PHE A 120 13.54 -7.20 -6.42
N ARG A 121 14.70 -7.36 -7.07
CA ARG A 121 15.61 -6.24 -7.34
C ARG A 121 14.93 -5.17 -8.18
N ALA A 122 14.27 -5.57 -9.27
CA ALA A 122 13.55 -4.64 -10.14
C ALA A 122 12.43 -3.89 -9.41
N PHE A 123 11.68 -4.58 -8.52
CA PHE A 123 10.69 -3.95 -7.65
C PHE A 123 11.33 -2.90 -6.73
N MET A 124 12.42 -3.26 -6.05
CA MET A 124 13.11 -2.36 -5.13
C MET A 124 13.69 -1.14 -5.85
N GLU A 125 14.31 -1.32 -7.02
CA GLU A 125 14.84 -0.24 -7.84
C GLU A 125 13.72 0.74 -8.27
N ALA A 126 12.58 0.20 -8.73
CA ALA A 126 11.43 1.02 -9.10
C ALA A 126 10.84 1.78 -7.90
N ASP A 127 10.75 1.14 -6.74
CA ASP A 127 10.23 1.75 -5.51
C ASP A 127 11.17 2.83 -4.95
N VAL A 128 12.48 2.62 -5.03
CA VAL A 128 13.49 3.64 -4.68
C VAL A 128 13.40 4.83 -5.64
N ALA A 129 13.41 4.60 -6.95
CA ALA A 129 13.31 5.67 -7.95
C ALA A 129 12.04 6.52 -7.76
N ARG A 130 10.91 5.87 -7.46
CA ARG A 130 9.65 6.56 -7.14
C ARG A 130 9.76 7.44 -5.89
N ARG A 131 10.47 6.99 -4.85
CA ARG A 131 10.69 7.79 -3.63
C ARG A 131 11.64 8.97 -3.89
N GLU A 132 12.70 8.75 -4.66
CA GLU A 132 13.65 9.80 -5.06
C GLU A 132 12.97 10.90 -5.90
N GLU A 133 12.09 10.52 -6.84
CA GLU A 133 11.30 11.49 -7.62
C GLU A 133 10.37 12.31 -6.72
N ALA A 134 9.67 11.67 -5.78
CA ALA A 134 8.81 12.36 -4.83
C ALA A 134 9.59 13.30 -3.90
N GLU A 135 10.75 12.87 -3.43
CA GLU A 135 11.66 13.67 -2.61
C GLU A 135 12.21 14.86 -3.40
N GLY A 136 12.66 14.64 -4.64
CA GLY A 136 13.13 15.69 -5.54
C GLY A 136 12.05 16.72 -5.86
N ALA A 137 10.81 16.27 -6.12
CA ALA A 137 9.66 17.15 -6.32
C ALA A 137 9.34 17.98 -5.07
N PHE A 138 9.42 17.37 -3.89
CA PHE A 138 9.25 18.06 -2.61
C PHE A 138 10.31 19.15 -2.40
N PHE A 139 11.60 18.82 -2.57
CA PHE A 139 12.68 19.80 -2.41
C PHE A 139 12.69 20.90 -3.47
N ALA A 140 12.30 20.59 -4.72
CA ALA A 140 12.16 21.60 -5.77
C ALA A 140 10.99 22.56 -5.50
N ALA A 141 9.96 22.12 -4.78
CA ALA A 141 8.81 22.93 -4.40
C ALA A 141 9.05 23.77 -3.14
N LEU A 142 10.08 23.46 -2.33
CA LEU A 142 10.42 24.28 -1.17
C LEU A 142 10.95 25.64 -1.64
N PRO A 143 10.41 26.76 -1.12
CA PRO A 143 11.02 28.05 -1.36
C PRO A 143 12.44 28.04 -0.81
N ALA A 144 13.36 28.76 -1.45
CA ALA A 144 14.68 29.03 -0.89
C ALA A 144 14.52 29.84 0.41
N GLY A 145 14.34 29.13 1.52
CA GLY A 145 14.11 29.67 2.84
C GLY A 145 15.44 30.06 3.48
N ASP A 146 15.67 31.37 3.49
CA ASP A 146 16.68 32.16 4.20
C ASP A 146 17.40 31.41 5.34
N HIS A 147 18.64 30.97 5.10
CA HIS A 147 19.47 30.33 6.13
C HIS A 147 20.19 31.35 7.06
N ASP A 148 19.81 32.64 7.04
CA ASP A 148 20.54 33.72 7.73
C ASP A 148 20.22 33.90 9.23
N GLU A 149 19.51 32.97 9.89
CA GLU A 149 19.20 33.06 11.33
C GLU A 149 20.02 32.15 12.25
N ARG A 150 21.10 31.52 11.76
CA ARG A 150 21.97 30.64 12.58
C ARG A 150 23.23 31.29 13.17
N ASP A 151 23.41 32.60 13.06
CA ASP A 151 24.60 33.33 13.53
C ASP A 151 24.31 34.51 14.51
N ARG A 152 23.26 34.45 15.35
CA ARG A 152 23.05 35.40 16.47
C ARG A 152 23.04 34.73 17.84
#